data_AF-A0A9D2RBZ6-F1
#
_entry.id   AF-A0A9D2RBZ6-F1
#
_cell.length_a   1.000
_cell.length_b   1.000
_cell.length_c   1.000
_cell.angle_alpha   90.00
_cell.angle_beta   90.00
_cell.angle_gamma   90.00
#
_symmetry.space_group_name_H-M   'P 1'
#
loop_
_entity.id
_entity.type
_entity.pdbx_description
1 polymer ?
#
loop_
_entity_poly.entity_id
_entity_poly.type
_entity_poly.pdbx_seq_one_letter_code
_entity_poly.pdbx_strand_id
1 'polypeptide(L)'
;MSLFKRKSKVNGNSEEKAAENSAPEQPTVARSVSVCLLGAEGVGKSTLIHTLERFAGFPGASHTEDGCVLLWKDVQITVWETHLCQLKERTVPHADFWYIIVGVDDGMTADLYQVLEDAVALPFRGVFMSKSDCLSFEDTEFIEDLQLEIEGYLEECNIITEKFTFIQGSAYNVEITDFLDDIIRQ
;
A
#
# COMPACT_ATOMS: atom_id res chain seq x y z
N MET A 1 -34.06 38.49 -65.54
CA MET A 1 -35.49 38.13 -65.48
C MET A 1 -35.71 37.16 -64.32
N SER A 2 -36.78 37.39 -63.56
CA SER A 2 -37.41 36.53 -62.52
C SER A 2 -36.57 36.18 -61.28
N LEU A 3 -36.73 36.86 -60.13
CA LEU A 3 -37.79 36.73 -59.12
C LEU A 3 -37.96 35.28 -58.60
N PHE A 4 -37.55 35.02 -57.36
CA PHE A 4 -38.43 34.48 -56.31
C PHE A 4 -37.83 34.69 -54.91
N LYS A 5 -38.41 35.64 -54.16
CA LYS A 5 -38.35 35.68 -52.70
C LYS A 5 -39.32 34.63 -52.15
N ARG A 6 -38.91 33.86 -51.14
CA ARG A 6 -39.81 33.43 -50.05
C ARG A 6 -39.09 33.52 -48.72
N LYS A 7 -39.55 34.46 -47.88
CA LYS A 7 -39.42 34.36 -46.43
C LYS A 7 -40.46 33.33 -45.97
N SER A 8 -40.08 32.42 -45.08
CA SER A 8 -41.02 31.85 -44.13
C SER A 8 -40.34 31.80 -42.77
N LYS A 9 -41.01 32.39 -41.80
CA LYS A 9 -40.63 32.51 -40.39
C LYS A 9 -41.49 31.48 -39.67
N VAL A 10 -40.89 30.48 -39.04
CA VAL A 10 -41.56 29.64 -38.04
C VAL A 10 -40.59 29.45 -36.88
N ASN A 11 -40.95 30.05 -35.74
CA ASN A 11 -40.41 29.72 -34.43
C ASN A 11 -40.80 28.29 -34.09
N GLY A 12 -39.83 27.47 -33.72
CA GLY A 12 -40.02 26.24 -32.99
C GLY A 12 -38.92 26.14 -31.95
N ASN A 13 -39.28 26.36 -30.68
CA ASN A 13 -38.47 25.93 -29.55
C ASN A 13 -38.26 24.42 -29.67
N SER A 14 -37.01 23.98 -29.67
CA SER A 14 -36.65 22.65 -29.24
C SER A 14 -35.26 22.76 -28.63
N GLU A 15 -35.28 22.79 -27.30
CA GLU A 15 -34.15 22.52 -26.42
C GLU A 15 -33.48 21.23 -26.87
N GLU A 16 -32.33 21.35 -27.54
CA GLU A 16 -31.46 20.20 -27.76
C GLU A 16 -30.28 20.33 -26.81
N LYS A 17 -30.43 19.56 -25.73
CA LYS A 17 -29.54 19.35 -24.60
C LYS A 17 -28.08 19.53 -24.98
N ALA A 18 -27.43 20.51 -24.34
CA ALA A 18 -26.00 20.45 -24.11
C ALA A 18 -25.71 19.10 -23.46
N ALA A 19 -25.04 18.21 -24.20
CA ALA A 19 -24.42 17.04 -23.61
C ALA A 19 -23.35 17.57 -22.65
N GLU A 20 -23.69 17.64 -21.36
CA GLU A 20 -22.73 17.58 -20.28
C GLU A 20 -21.94 16.29 -20.47
N ASN A 21 -20.82 16.39 -21.18
CA ASN A 21 -19.70 15.48 -20.96
C ASN A 21 -19.21 15.79 -19.55
N SER A 22 -19.86 15.20 -18.55
CA SER A 22 -19.22 14.97 -17.27
C SER A 22 -18.03 14.07 -17.55
N ALA A 23 -16.85 14.69 -17.61
CA ALA A 23 -15.59 13.99 -17.43
C ALA A 23 -15.77 13.08 -16.20
N PRO A 24 -15.26 11.83 -16.22
CA PRO A 24 -15.34 10.99 -15.04
C PRO A 24 -14.78 11.80 -13.87
N GLU A 25 -15.59 12.02 -12.83
CA GLU A 25 -15.15 12.69 -11.61
C GLU A 25 -13.86 12.00 -11.18
N GLN A 26 -12.74 12.70 -11.32
CA GLN A 26 -11.48 12.19 -10.82
C GLN A 26 -11.70 11.95 -9.32
N PRO A 27 -11.35 10.76 -8.80
CA PRO A 27 -11.54 10.50 -7.39
C PRO A 27 -10.86 11.60 -6.58
N THR A 28 -11.64 12.31 -5.78
CA THR A 28 -11.16 13.42 -4.97
C THR A 28 -10.32 12.87 -3.82
N VAL A 29 -9.01 13.10 -3.87
CA VAL A 29 -8.09 12.73 -2.80
C VAL A 29 -8.32 13.64 -1.60
N ALA A 30 -8.76 13.09 -0.47
CA ALA A 30 -8.99 13.81 0.76
C ALA A 30 -7.70 13.95 1.60
N ARG A 31 -6.80 12.97 1.53
CA ARG A 31 -5.50 12.96 2.21
C ARG A 31 -4.50 12.03 1.49
N SER A 32 -3.21 12.22 1.74
CA SER A 32 -2.15 11.35 1.22
C SER A 32 -1.29 10.80 2.35
N VAL A 33 -0.86 9.55 2.23
CA VAL A 33 0.00 8.85 3.18
C VAL A 33 1.11 8.13 2.42
N SER A 34 2.32 8.15 2.95
CA SER A 34 3.51 7.52 2.40
C SER A 34 4.07 6.48 3.37
N VAL A 35 4.31 5.27 2.85
CA VAL A 35 4.74 4.10 3.62
C VAL A 35 5.98 3.50 2.97
N CYS A 36 6.96 3.11 3.77
CA CYS A 36 8.10 2.31 3.32
C CYS A 36 8.05 0.90 3.89
N LEU A 37 8.33 -0.07 3.02
CA LEU A 37 8.46 -1.48 3.35
C LEU A 37 9.94 -1.83 3.48
N LEU A 38 10.34 -2.28 4.65
CA LEU A 38 11.70 -2.69 4.97
C LEU A 38 11.76 -4.18 5.23
N GLY A 39 12.82 -4.85 4.80
CA GLY A 39 13.01 -6.27 5.11
C GLY A 39 14.15 -6.87 4.31
N ALA A 40 14.49 -8.12 4.63
CA ALA A 40 15.52 -8.87 3.94
C ALA A 40 15.26 -9.02 2.44
N GLU A 41 16.28 -9.38 1.68
CA GLU A 41 16.12 -9.77 0.29
C GLU A 41 15.33 -11.09 0.21
N GLY A 42 14.42 -11.21 -0.76
CA GLY A 42 13.61 -12.43 -0.92
C GLY A 42 12.39 -12.56 0.01
N VAL A 43 12.21 -11.69 0.99
CA VAL A 43 11.10 -11.77 1.97
C VAL A 43 9.69 -11.47 1.41
N GLY A 44 9.61 -11.14 0.12
CA GLY A 44 8.34 -10.88 -0.59
C GLY A 44 7.86 -9.42 -0.60
N LYS A 45 8.74 -8.43 -0.38
CA LYS A 45 8.39 -6.98 -0.47
C LYS A 45 7.82 -6.61 -1.84
N SER A 46 8.53 -6.94 -2.92
CA SER A 46 8.08 -6.68 -4.28
C SER A 46 6.83 -7.47 -4.63
N THR A 47 6.68 -8.70 -4.10
CA THR A 47 5.47 -9.51 -4.25
C THR A 47 4.26 -8.84 -3.59
N LEU A 48 4.43 -8.26 -2.40
CA LEU A 48 3.38 -7.50 -1.74
C LEU A 48 3.00 -6.26 -2.56
N ILE A 49 3.97 -5.49 -3.06
CA ILE A 49 3.70 -4.32 -3.92
C ILE A 49 2.93 -4.72 -5.17
N HIS A 50 3.36 -5.77 -5.88
CA HIS A 50 2.62 -6.29 -7.03
C HIS A 50 1.22 -6.79 -6.67
N THR A 51 1.03 -7.31 -5.47
CA THR A 51 -0.28 -7.73 -5.01
C THR A 51 -1.15 -6.52 -4.70
N LEU A 52 -0.62 -5.49 -4.04
CA LEU A 52 -1.31 -4.22 -3.80
C LEU A 52 -1.74 -3.57 -5.12
N GLU A 53 -0.90 -3.60 -6.15
CA GLU A 53 -1.23 -3.11 -7.49
C GLU A 53 -2.39 -3.87 -8.13
N ARG A 54 -2.37 -5.21 -8.06
CA ARG A 54 -3.46 -6.05 -8.58
C ARG A 54 -4.74 -5.87 -7.80
N PHE A 55 -4.64 -5.77 -6.48
CA PHE A 55 -5.75 -5.50 -5.58
C PHE A 55 -6.34 -4.12 -5.88
N ALA A 56 -5.48 -3.17 -6.20
CA ALA A 56 -5.81 -1.82 -6.62
C ALA A 56 -6.16 -1.71 -8.11
N GLY A 57 -6.76 -2.73 -8.73
CA GLY A 57 -7.58 -2.56 -9.95
C GLY A 57 -8.72 -1.52 -9.83
N PHE A 58 -8.79 -0.84 -8.69
CA PHE A 58 -9.46 0.43 -8.44
C PHE A 58 -8.86 1.60 -9.26
N PRO A 59 -9.69 2.56 -9.70
CA PRO A 59 -9.20 3.74 -10.41
C PRO A 59 -8.22 4.55 -9.54
N GLY A 60 -6.99 4.71 -10.01
CA GLY A 60 -5.96 5.54 -9.35
C GLY A 60 -4.65 4.82 -8.97
N ALA A 61 -4.54 3.51 -9.19
CA ALA A 61 -3.28 2.81 -8.96
C ALA A 61 -2.26 3.07 -10.08
N SER A 62 -1.01 3.35 -9.71
CA SER A 62 0.11 3.49 -10.65
C SER A 62 1.39 2.87 -10.09
N HIS A 63 2.06 2.08 -10.91
CA HIS A 63 3.38 1.53 -10.61
C HIS A 63 4.46 2.62 -10.73
N THR A 64 5.42 2.61 -9.81
CA THR A 64 6.66 3.39 -9.87
C THR A 64 7.86 2.44 -9.86
N GLU A 65 9.05 2.91 -10.23
CA GLU A 65 10.25 2.08 -10.35
C GLU A 65 10.56 1.25 -9.08
N ASP A 66 10.29 1.82 -7.90
CA ASP A 66 10.58 1.21 -6.59
C ASP A 66 9.31 1.06 -5.71
N GLY A 67 8.11 1.07 -6.30
CA GLY A 67 6.89 1.12 -5.49
C GLY A 67 5.57 1.17 -6.24
N CYS A 68 4.52 1.55 -5.52
CA CYS A 68 3.21 1.78 -6.09
C CYS A 68 2.48 2.94 -5.40
N VAL A 69 1.66 3.66 -6.15
CA VAL A 69 0.64 4.58 -5.63
C VAL A 69 -0.71 3.92 -5.82
N LEU A 70 -1.59 3.97 -4.82
CA LEU A 70 -2.95 3.47 -4.91
C LEU A 70 -3.92 4.38 -4.16
N LEU A 71 -5.19 4.31 -4.50
CA LEU A 71 -6.25 5.05 -3.83
C LEU A 71 -7.11 4.08 -3.00
N TRP A 72 -7.25 4.38 -1.71
CA TRP A 72 -8.07 3.59 -0.79
C TRP A 72 -8.94 4.51 0.08
N LYS A 73 -10.27 4.39 -0.04
CA LYS A 73 -11.26 5.20 0.73
C LYS A 73 -10.91 6.70 0.76
N ASP A 74 -10.68 7.28 -0.41
CA ASP A 74 -10.29 8.70 -0.63
C ASP A 74 -8.91 9.10 -0.09
N VAL A 75 -8.09 8.13 0.33
CA VAL A 75 -6.70 8.31 0.73
C VAL A 75 -5.78 7.84 -0.37
N GLN A 76 -4.87 8.71 -0.83
CA GLN A 76 -3.78 8.28 -1.70
C GLN A 76 -2.67 7.66 -0.85
N ILE A 77 -2.39 6.38 -1.05
CA ILE A 77 -1.33 5.66 -0.37
C ILE A 77 -0.18 5.48 -1.35
N THR A 78 1.00 5.93 -0.96
CA THR A 78 2.24 5.68 -1.70
C THR A 78 3.08 4.69 -0.92
N VAL A 79 3.44 3.57 -1.54
CA VAL A 79 4.20 2.49 -0.93
C VAL A 79 5.52 2.35 -1.67
N TRP A 80 6.63 2.36 -0.92
CA TRP A 80 7.99 2.19 -1.45
C TRP A 80 8.63 0.93 -0.87
N GLU A 81 9.43 0.24 -1.67
CA GLU A 81 10.35 -0.78 -1.17
C GLU A 81 11.67 -0.13 -0.71
N THR A 82 12.25 -0.63 0.37
CA THR A 82 13.59 -0.25 0.81
C THR A 82 14.36 -1.48 1.31
N HIS A 83 15.64 -1.53 0.98
CA HIS A 83 16.56 -2.57 1.40
C HIS A 83 17.41 -2.12 2.59
N LEU A 84 17.87 -3.07 3.40
CA LEU A 84 18.70 -2.79 4.58
C LEU A 84 20.01 -2.06 4.25
N CYS A 85 20.63 -2.37 3.11
CA CYS A 85 21.83 -1.68 2.66
C CYS A 85 21.60 -0.17 2.44
N GLN A 86 20.41 0.22 1.97
CA GLN A 86 20.06 1.62 1.72
C GLN A 86 19.90 2.43 3.02
N LEU A 87 19.46 1.77 4.11
CA LEU A 87 19.44 2.39 5.44
C LEU A 87 20.86 2.74 5.91
N LYS A 88 21.80 1.81 5.72
CA LYS A 88 23.22 2.00 6.09
C LYS A 88 23.87 3.13 5.29
N GLU A 89 23.47 3.30 4.04
CA GLU A 89 23.95 4.35 3.13
C GLU A 89 23.24 5.70 3.32
N ARG A 90 22.25 5.79 4.23
CA ARG A 90 21.44 6.99 4.53
C ARG A 90 20.74 7.62 3.31
N THR A 91 20.42 6.81 2.31
CA THR A 91 19.66 7.20 1.11
C THR A 91 18.16 6.94 1.30
N VAL A 92 17.66 7.23 2.50
CA VAL A 92 16.33 6.79 2.93
C VAL A 92 15.25 7.73 2.39
N PRO A 93 14.23 7.23 1.67
CA PRO A 93 13.09 8.04 1.28
C PRO A 93 12.32 8.54 2.51
N HIS A 94 11.79 9.77 2.43
CA HIS A 94 10.88 10.28 3.47
C HIS A 94 9.55 9.53 3.39
N ALA A 95 9.13 8.93 4.49
CA ALA A 95 7.82 8.29 4.64
C ALA A 95 7.18 8.68 5.97
N ASP A 96 5.85 8.75 5.98
CA ASP A 96 5.07 9.03 7.19
C ASP A 96 5.25 7.91 8.23
N PHE A 97 5.37 6.67 7.76
CA PHE A 97 5.70 5.53 8.60
C PHE A 97 6.29 4.33 7.85
N TRP A 98 6.83 3.39 8.62
CA TRP A 98 7.54 2.21 8.15
C TRP A 98 6.88 0.92 8.63
N TYR A 99 6.83 -0.08 7.74
CA TYR A 99 6.52 -1.47 8.08
C TYR A 99 7.72 -2.37 7.80
N ILE A 100 7.98 -3.32 8.69
CA ILE A 100 8.95 -4.39 8.45
C ILE A 100 8.19 -5.56 7.88
N ILE A 101 8.62 -6.05 6.73
CA ILE A 101 8.16 -7.28 6.14
C ILE A 101 9.04 -8.41 6.68
N VAL A 102 8.41 -9.33 7.39
CA VAL A 102 9.04 -10.56 7.89
C VAL A 102 8.45 -11.72 7.11
N GLY A 103 9.31 -12.57 6.57
CA GLY A 103 8.89 -13.79 5.90
C GLY A 103 8.61 -14.85 6.94
N VAL A 104 8.04 -15.98 6.56
CA VAL A 104 7.64 -17.02 7.52
C VAL A 104 8.48 -18.30 7.37
N ASP A 105 9.54 -18.27 6.57
CA ASP A 105 10.51 -19.36 6.35
C ASP A 105 11.55 -19.53 7.49
N ASP A 106 12.29 -20.65 7.49
CA ASP A 106 13.11 -21.22 8.58
C ASP A 106 14.37 -20.42 9.02
N GLY A 107 14.48 -19.12 8.73
CA GLY A 107 15.72 -18.32 8.93
C GLY A 107 15.56 -16.89 9.43
N MET A 108 14.41 -16.50 9.98
CA MET A 108 14.03 -15.09 10.20
C MET A 108 14.83 -14.29 11.23
N THR A 109 15.51 -14.96 12.16
CA THR A 109 15.98 -14.32 13.38
C THR A 109 17.16 -13.38 13.16
N ALA A 110 18.15 -13.77 12.37
CA ALA A 110 19.36 -12.97 12.20
C ALA A 110 19.11 -11.65 11.46
N ASP A 111 18.25 -11.70 10.43
CA ASP A 111 17.96 -10.51 9.61
C ASP A 111 17.09 -9.52 10.36
N LEU A 112 16.12 -9.99 11.17
CA LEU A 112 15.23 -9.12 11.93
C LEU A 112 15.98 -8.26 12.96
N TYR A 113 16.94 -8.82 13.69
CA TYR A 113 17.75 -8.04 14.63
C TYR A 113 18.51 -6.91 13.95
N GLN A 114 19.17 -7.22 12.82
CA GLN A 114 19.91 -6.24 12.05
C GLN A 114 18.96 -5.14 11.53
N VAL A 115 17.78 -5.53 11.07
CA VAL A 115 16.73 -4.60 10.63
C VAL A 115 16.31 -3.68 11.77
N LEU A 116 16.03 -4.24 12.96
CA LEU A 116 15.53 -3.49 14.10
C LEU A 116 16.59 -2.52 14.65
N GLU A 117 17.85 -2.95 14.75
CA GLU A 117 18.96 -2.09 15.17
C GLU A 117 19.14 -0.87 14.24
N ASP A 118 19.13 -1.11 12.92
CA ASP A 118 19.27 -0.05 11.93
C ASP A 118 18.01 0.83 11.83
N ALA A 119 16.84 0.29 12.18
CA ALA A 119 15.55 0.96 12.06
C ALA A 119 15.08 1.72 13.31
N VAL A 120 15.78 1.66 14.46
CA VAL A 120 15.36 2.32 15.72
C VAL A 120 15.03 3.82 15.55
N ALA A 121 15.70 4.50 14.62
CA ALA A 121 15.50 5.93 14.36
C ALA A 121 14.34 6.24 13.38
N LEU A 122 13.72 5.22 12.78
CA LEU A 122 12.65 5.38 11.79
C LEU A 122 11.28 5.47 12.48
N PRO A 123 10.29 6.16 11.88
CA PRO A 123 8.92 6.21 12.41
C PRO A 123 8.19 4.89 12.17
N PHE A 124 8.61 3.85 12.89
CA PHE A 124 8.09 2.50 12.73
C PHE A 124 6.68 2.33 13.28
N ARG A 125 5.83 1.57 12.57
CA ARG A 125 4.41 1.40 12.93
C ARG A 125 3.90 -0.03 12.98
N GLY A 126 4.56 -0.98 12.31
CA GLY A 126 4.03 -2.34 12.35
C GLY A 126 4.84 -3.35 11.59
N VAL A 127 4.62 -4.62 11.94
CA VAL A 127 5.24 -5.75 11.26
C VAL A 127 4.19 -6.39 10.38
N PHE A 128 4.52 -6.56 9.10
CA PHE A 128 3.73 -7.32 8.17
C PHE A 128 4.40 -8.68 7.93
N MET A 129 3.73 -9.74 8.33
CA MET A 129 4.18 -11.10 8.14
C MET A 129 3.73 -11.57 6.75
N SER A 130 4.69 -11.65 5.83
CA SER A 130 4.46 -12.07 4.46
C SER A 130 4.36 -13.58 4.36
N LYS A 131 3.16 -14.07 4.03
CA LYS A 131 2.86 -15.47 3.69
C LYS A 131 3.05 -15.77 2.20
N SER A 132 3.68 -14.86 1.45
CA SER A 132 3.68 -14.85 -0.03
C SER A 132 4.25 -16.13 -0.66
N ASP A 133 5.17 -16.80 0.04
CA ASP A 133 5.86 -18.00 -0.47
C ASP A 133 5.36 -19.31 0.17
N CYS A 134 4.48 -19.23 1.15
CA CYS A 134 3.99 -20.40 1.87
C CYS A 134 2.68 -20.88 1.27
N LEU A 135 2.79 -21.86 0.37
CA LEU A 135 1.68 -22.43 -0.41
C LEU A 135 0.66 -23.22 0.42
N SER A 136 0.88 -23.42 1.73
CA SER A 136 -0.08 -24.08 2.63
C SER A 136 0.23 -23.76 4.10
N PHE A 137 -0.57 -22.90 4.72
CA PHE A 137 -0.61 -22.76 6.19
C PHE A 137 -1.96 -23.26 6.69
N GLU A 138 -2.02 -24.53 7.07
CA GLU A 138 -3.07 -24.99 8.00
C GLU A 138 -2.68 -24.72 9.46
N ASP A 139 -1.43 -24.35 9.74
CA ASP A 139 -0.90 -24.16 11.10
C ASP A 139 -0.85 -22.66 11.48
N THR A 140 -1.97 -22.16 12.02
CA THR A 140 -2.04 -20.85 12.69
C THR A 140 -1.13 -20.75 13.91
N GLU A 141 -0.86 -21.89 14.56
CA GLU A 141 0.01 -22.00 15.74
C GLU A 141 1.44 -21.50 15.45
N PHE A 142 2.00 -21.83 14.27
CA PHE A 142 3.32 -21.36 13.86
C PHE A 142 3.40 -19.83 13.77
N ILE A 143 2.32 -19.19 13.30
CA ILE A 143 2.30 -17.73 13.12
C ILE A 143 2.19 -17.03 14.47
N GLU A 144 1.41 -17.57 15.39
CA GLU A 144 1.30 -17.06 16.76
C GLU A 144 2.64 -17.17 17.48
N ASP A 145 3.33 -18.32 17.35
CA ASP A 145 4.67 -18.52 17.91
C ASP A 145 5.69 -17.52 17.32
N LEU A 146 5.66 -17.32 16.00
CA LEU A 146 6.54 -16.35 15.34
C LEU A 146 6.23 -14.91 15.77
N GLN A 147 4.96 -14.55 15.96
CA GLN A 147 4.59 -13.25 16.48
C GLN A 147 5.14 -13.04 17.89
N LEU A 148 4.98 -14.03 18.79
CA LEU A 148 5.52 -13.97 20.16
C LEU A 148 7.04 -13.83 20.17
N GLU A 149 7.73 -14.52 19.27
CA GLU A 149 9.18 -14.42 19.11
C GLU A 149 9.60 -12.99 18.68
N ILE A 150 8.92 -12.41 17.69
CA ILE A 150 9.17 -11.04 17.24
C ILE A 150 8.88 -10.03 18.36
N GLU A 151 7.79 -10.20 19.10
CA GLU A 151 7.47 -9.37 20.26
C GLU A 151 8.58 -9.42 21.32
N GLY A 152 9.11 -10.62 21.61
CA GLY A 152 10.27 -10.79 22.48
C GLY A 152 11.50 -10.02 22.00
N TYR A 153 11.80 -10.07 20.69
CA TYR A 153 12.93 -9.32 20.12
C TYR A 153 12.74 -7.80 20.18
N LEU A 154 11.52 -7.32 19.94
CA LEU A 154 11.20 -5.90 20.08
C LEU A 154 11.38 -5.44 21.53
N GLU A 155 10.96 -6.26 22.51
CA GLU A 155 11.16 -5.99 23.93
C GLU A 155 12.66 -5.94 24.29
N GLU A 156 13.45 -6.91 23.84
CA GLU A 156 14.91 -6.94 24.04
C GLU A 156 15.60 -5.69 23.47
N CYS A 157 15.12 -5.19 22.33
CA CYS A 157 15.63 -3.95 21.71
C CYS A 157 15.10 -2.66 22.36
N ASN A 158 14.31 -2.74 23.43
CA ASN A 158 13.59 -1.62 24.06
C ASN A 158 12.66 -0.86 23.09
N ILE A 159 12.07 -1.57 22.13
CA ILE A 159 11.13 -1.04 21.16
C ILE A 159 9.70 -1.27 21.70
N ILE A 160 8.93 -0.18 21.83
CA ILE A 160 7.59 -0.22 22.44
C ILE A 160 6.58 -0.87 21.47
N THR A 161 6.17 -2.10 21.77
CA THR A 161 5.23 -2.92 20.96
C THR A 161 3.78 -2.43 21.00
N GLU A 162 3.34 -1.69 22.04
CA GLU A 162 1.97 -1.15 22.14
C GLU A 162 1.57 -0.24 20.96
N LYS A 163 2.57 0.25 20.21
CA LYS A 163 2.39 1.11 19.03
C LYS A 163 2.46 0.34 17.70
N PHE A 164 2.71 -0.96 17.75
CA PHE A 164 2.96 -1.80 16.59
C PHE A 164 1.68 -2.54 16.19
N THR A 165 1.36 -2.49 14.92
CA THR A 165 0.35 -3.37 14.33
C THR A 165 1.04 -4.60 13.75
N PHE A 166 0.56 -5.79 14.12
CA PHE A 166 0.94 -7.04 13.47
C PHE A 166 -0.12 -7.40 12.44
N ILE A 167 0.31 -7.59 11.18
CA ILE A 167 -0.59 -7.88 10.07
C ILE A 167 -0.07 -9.10 9.35
N GLN A 168 -0.88 -10.13 9.29
CA GLN A 168 -0.52 -11.37 8.60
C GLN A 168 -1.12 -11.34 7.21
N GLY A 169 -0.32 -11.18 6.16
CA GLY A 169 -0.87 -11.10 4.80
C GLY A 169 -0.40 -12.23 3.91
N SER A 170 -1.32 -12.79 3.12
CA SER A 170 -0.97 -13.61 1.96
C SER A 170 -1.14 -12.81 0.67
N ALA A 171 -0.43 -13.20 -0.39
CA ALA A 171 -0.51 -12.57 -1.70
C ALA A 171 -1.89 -12.68 -2.40
N TYR A 172 -2.94 -13.15 -1.71
CA TYR A 172 -4.21 -13.53 -2.34
C TYR A 172 -5.49 -13.11 -1.58
N ASN A 173 -5.43 -12.37 -0.46
CA ASN A 173 -6.51 -12.49 0.54
C ASN A 173 -6.91 -11.21 1.33
N VAL A 174 -7.99 -11.33 2.12
CA VAL A 174 -8.68 -10.30 2.95
C VAL A 174 -7.73 -9.45 3.80
N GLU A 175 -6.63 -10.01 4.24
CA GLU A 175 -5.68 -9.39 5.14
C GLU A 175 -4.91 -8.23 4.48
N ILE A 176 -4.89 -8.16 3.15
CA ILE A 176 -4.42 -6.97 2.41
C ILE A 176 -5.36 -5.78 2.64
N THR A 177 -6.67 -6.02 2.77
CA THR A 177 -7.62 -4.95 3.11
C THR A 177 -7.43 -4.46 4.53
N ASP A 178 -7.12 -5.36 5.48
CA ASP A 178 -6.78 -4.99 6.85
C ASP A 178 -5.48 -4.18 6.90
N PHE A 179 -4.48 -4.54 6.08
CA PHE A 179 -3.27 -3.73 5.91
C PHE A 179 -3.56 -2.32 5.42
N LEU A 180 -4.35 -2.18 4.35
CA LEU A 180 -4.73 -0.87 3.83
C LEU A 180 -5.58 -0.08 4.83
N ASP A 181 -6.48 -0.75 5.55
CA ASP A 181 -7.32 -0.14 6.58
C ASP A 181 -6.52 0.32 7.80
N ASP A 182 -5.46 -0.38 8.18
CA ASP A 182 -4.53 0.06 9.23
C ASP A 182 -3.77 1.30 8.79
N ILE A 183 -3.18 1.30 7.59
CA ILE A 183 -2.50 2.47 7.00
C ILE A 183 -3.41 3.70 7.05
N ILE A 184 -4.69 3.55 6.70
CA ILE A 184 -5.60 4.68 6.68
C ILE A 184 -6.22 5.05 8.04
N ARG A 185 -5.97 4.29 9.11
CA ARG A 185 -6.39 4.68 10.48
C ARG A 185 -5.33 5.52 11.19
N GLN A 186 -4.09 5.45 10.72
CA GLN A 186 -2.99 6.32 11.14
C GLN A 186 -3.15 7.74 10.56
#